data_AF-W0SGP4-F1
#
_entry.id   AF-W0SGP4-F1
#
_cell.length_a   1.000
_cell.length_b   1.000
_cell.length_c   1.000
_cell.angle_alpha   90.00
_cell.angle_beta   90.00
_cell.angle_gamma   90.00
#
_symmetry.space_group_name_H-M   'P 1'
#
loop_
_entity.id
_entity.type
_entity.pdbx_description
1 polymer ?
#
loop_
_entity_poly.entity_id
_entity_poly.type
_entity_poly.pdbx_seq_one_letter_code
_entity_poly.pdbx_strand_id
1 'polypeptide(L)'
;MRIRNLAAVGLVLAQTWAAAQTAEAPPAPSLDEARARQVRGKALKSEAEARYTEDKAICQSKLIAFNCLSSAKERHSAAVKEATALEQGGRKAEREIRRNEREAKTAKREAEAPAREAKEQADVERHREKESLRAAERERNRADAANSLETRRSKATAERAAQQQRIAERRKEDAERAEKAPENARKAAERKRQHAELVKKIDERERQYADLLKRREAEAAARQATAAARDK
;
A
#
# COMPACT_ATOMS: atom_id res chain seq x y z
N MET A 1 -44.98 -86.84 23.96
CA MET A 1 -44.61 -85.83 22.94
C MET A 1 -45.79 -84.89 22.71
N ARG A 2 -45.72 -83.66 23.22
CA ARG A 2 -46.59 -82.51 22.91
C ARG A 2 -46.30 -81.40 23.92
N ILE A 3 -45.44 -80.43 23.57
CA ILE A 3 -45.55 -79.06 24.11
C ILE A 3 -45.18 -78.12 22.95
N ARG A 4 -46.22 -77.66 22.25
CA ARG A 4 -46.23 -76.47 21.40
C ARG A 4 -46.79 -75.33 22.25
N ASN A 5 -46.39 -74.10 21.92
CA ASN A 5 -46.98 -72.81 22.34
C ASN A 5 -46.36 -72.13 23.58
N LEU A 6 -45.24 -71.45 23.38
CA LEU A 6 -44.78 -70.32 24.20
C LEU A 6 -44.08 -69.30 23.28
N ALA A 7 -44.82 -68.75 22.31
CA ALA A 7 -44.34 -67.68 21.44
C ALA A 7 -45.53 -66.82 20.98
N ALA A 8 -46.25 -66.18 21.91
CA ALA A 8 -47.36 -65.29 21.54
C ALA A 8 -47.80 -64.25 22.59
N VAL A 9 -47.01 -63.95 23.64
CA VAL A 9 -47.47 -63.00 24.70
C VAL A 9 -46.45 -61.88 25.01
N GLY A 10 -45.40 -61.72 24.21
CA GLY A 10 -44.32 -60.77 24.51
C GLY A 10 -44.39 -59.39 23.83
N LEU A 11 -45.37 -59.09 22.97
CA LEU A 11 -45.24 -57.97 22.02
C LEU A 11 -46.50 -57.09 21.84
N VAL A 12 -47.24 -56.77 22.91
CA VAL A 12 -48.40 -55.84 22.81
C VAL A 12 -48.41 -54.72 23.87
N LEU A 13 -47.47 -54.66 24.81
CA LEU A 13 -47.51 -53.65 25.91
C LEU A 13 -46.60 -52.43 25.72
N ALA A 14 -46.02 -52.20 24.54
CA ALA A 14 -45.04 -51.13 24.30
C ALA A 14 -45.48 -50.07 23.27
N GLN A 15 -46.78 -49.78 23.13
CA GLN A 15 -47.27 -48.83 22.10
C GLN A 15 -48.25 -47.74 22.57
N THR A 16 -48.41 -47.48 23.86
CA THR A 16 -49.35 -46.43 24.33
C THR A 16 -48.72 -45.27 25.10
N TRP A 17 -47.44 -44.96 24.90
CA TRP A 17 -46.80 -43.77 25.48
C TRP A 17 -45.93 -43.04 24.46
N ALA A 18 -46.52 -42.58 23.36
CA ALA A 18 -45.88 -41.63 22.45
C ALA A 18 -46.93 -40.73 21.76
N ALA A 19 -47.76 -40.09 22.56
CA ALA A 19 -48.49 -38.89 22.16
C ALA A 19 -48.37 -37.85 23.27
N ALA A 20 -47.12 -37.61 23.71
CA ALA A 20 -46.80 -36.32 24.27
C ALA A 20 -46.95 -35.33 23.12
N GLN A 21 -48.13 -34.72 23.03
CA GLN A 21 -48.34 -33.52 22.24
C GLN A 21 -47.14 -32.62 22.53
N THR A 22 -46.33 -32.39 21.52
CA THR A 22 -45.51 -31.19 21.45
C THR A 22 -46.51 -30.04 21.39
N ALA A 23 -47.08 -29.69 22.55
CA ALA A 23 -47.58 -28.36 22.79
C ALA A 23 -46.33 -27.50 22.64
N GLU A 24 -46.15 -27.03 21.41
CA GLU A 24 -45.19 -25.99 21.06
C GLU A 24 -45.38 -24.92 22.13
N ALA A 25 -44.42 -24.84 23.05
CA ALA A 25 -44.48 -23.90 24.14
C ALA A 25 -44.75 -22.55 23.47
N PRO A 26 -45.78 -21.78 23.91
CA PRO A 26 -46.08 -20.51 23.30
C PRO A 26 -44.77 -19.72 23.19
N PRO A 27 -44.49 -19.13 22.01
CA PRO A 27 -43.19 -18.51 21.75
C PRO A 27 -42.85 -17.60 22.92
N ALA A 28 -41.59 -17.70 23.37
CA ALA A 28 -41.13 -16.91 24.51
C ALA A 28 -41.55 -15.45 24.29
N PRO A 29 -42.21 -14.81 25.27
CA PRO A 29 -42.81 -13.50 25.06
C PRO A 29 -41.74 -12.53 24.59
N SER A 30 -42.05 -11.75 23.55
CA SER A 30 -41.13 -10.72 23.07
C SER A 30 -40.97 -9.60 24.11
N LEU A 31 -39.89 -8.82 24.01
CA LEU A 31 -39.67 -7.65 24.87
C LEU A 31 -40.85 -6.67 24.79
N ASP A 32 -41.45 -6.54 23.61
CA ASP A 32 -42.60 -5.68 23.38
C ASP A 32 -43.90 -6.25 23.97
N GLU A 33 -44.11 -7.56 23.92
CA GLU A 33 -45.23 -8.21 24.62
C GLU A 33 -45.12 -8.09 26.14
N ALA A 34 -43.90 -8.25 26.68
CA ALA A 34 -43.63 -8.07 28.11
C ALA A 34 -43.93 -6.64 28.55
N ARG A 35 -43.58 -5.64 27.73
CA ARG A 35 -43.92 -4.23 27.95
C ARG A 35 -45.42 -3.96 27.80
N ALA A 36 -46.06 -4.55 26.80
CA ALA A 36 -47.49 -4.42 26.58
C ALA A 36 -48.30 -4.95 27.78
N ARG A 37 -47.88 -6.06 28.40
CA ARG A 37 -48.49 -6.56 29.65
C ARG A 37 -48.34 -5.58 30.81
N GLN A 38 -47.20 -4.91 30.93
CA GLN A 38 -47.00 -3.86 31.94
C GLN A 38 -47.90 -2.66 31.67
N VAL A 39 -48.04 -2.23 30.42
CA VAL A 39 -48.94 -1.12 30.04
C VAL A 39 -50.40 -1.47 30.31
N ARG A 40 -50.84 -2.68 29.95
CA ARG A 40 -52.20 -3.17 30.22
C ARG A 40 -52.49 -3.24 31.73
N GLY A 41 -51.55 -3.75 32.53
CA GLY A 41 -51.70 -3.75 33.98
C GLY A 41 -51.81 -2.33 34.56
N LYS A 42 -51.01 -1.37 34.08
CA LYS A 42 -51.15 0.04 34.50
C LYS A 42 -52.52 0.63 34.14
N ALA A 43 -53.00 0.36 32.92
CA ALA A 43 -54.30 0.81 32.45
C ALA A 43 -55.45 0.22 33.29
N LEU A 44 -55.38 -1.07 33.61
CA LEU A 44 -56.37 -1.73 34.47
C LEU A 44 -56.37 -1.16 35.90
N LYS A 45 -55.21 -0.78 36.45
CA LYS A 45 -55.16 -0.06 37.75
C LYS A 45 -55.84 1.29 37.67
N SER A 46 -55.56 2.09 36.63
CA SER A 46 -56.19 3.40 36.47
C SER A 46 -57.71 3.28 36.27
N GLU A 47 -58.16 2.28 35.51
CA GLU A 47 -59.59 2.02 35.31
C GLU A 47 -60.27 1.53 36.59
N ALA A 48 -59.63 0.63 37.34
CA ALA A 48 -60.13 0.18 38.63
C ALA A 48 -60.27 1.34 39.62
N GLU A 49 -59.29 2.25 39.66
CA GLU A 49 -59.34 3.45 40.50
C GLU A 49 -60.50 4.37 40.10
N ALA A 50 -60.65 4.67 38.80
CA ALA A 50 -61.76 5.49 38.29
C ALA A 50 -63.12 4.90 38.66
N ARG A 51 -63.34 3.61 38.39
CA ARG A 51 -64.57 2.90 38.76
C ARG A 51 -64.82 2.91 40.26
N TYR A 52 -63.77 2.73 41.08
CA TYR A 52 -63.91 2.81 42.52
C TYR A 52 -64.30 4.20 43.01
N THR A 53 -63.75 5.26 42.41
CA THR A 53 -64.13 6.64 42.75
C THR A 53 -65.59 6.94 42.40
N GLU A 54 -66.07 6.46 41.26
CA GLU A 54 -67.48 6.56 40.83
C GLU A 54 -68.39 5.76 41.76
N ASP A 55 -68.07 4.47 41.99
CA ASP A 55 -68.81 3.60 42.90
C ASP A 55 -68.89 4.20 44.31
N LYS A 56 -67.80 4.80 44.80
CA LYS A 56 -67.75 5.47 46.10
C LYS A 56 -68.73 6.65 46.15
N ALA A 57 -68.75 7.51 45.13
CA ALA A 57 -69.68 8.64 45.05
C ALA A 57 -71.15 8.19 45.00
N ILE A 58 -71.44 7.13 44.22
CA ILE A 58 -72.77 6.53 44.12
C ILE A 58 -73.20 5.87 45.44
N CYS A 59 -72.29 5.20 46.14
CA CYS A 59 -72.60 4.60 47.44
C CYS A 59 -72.83 5.66 48.52
N GLN A 60 -72.10 6.78 48.47
CA GLN A 60 -72.23 7.88 49.43
C GLN A 60 -73.54 8.67 49.27
N SER A 61 -74.14 8.67 48.07
CA SER A 61 -75.42 9.36 47.83
C SER A 61 -76.66 8.56 48.26
N LYS A 62 -76.50 7.29 48.68
CA LYS A 62 -77.60 6.42 49.10
C LYS A 62 -77.70 6.31 50.62
N LEU A 63 -78.91 6.43 51.18
CA LEU A 63 -79.19 6.38 52.62
C LEU A 63 -78.91 5.01 53.28
N ILE A 64 -78.86 3.92 52.50
CA ILE A 64 -78.62 2.54 52.97
C ILE A 64 -77.37 1.99 52.25
N ALA A 65 -76.19 2.41 52.70
CA ALA A 65 -74.93 2.21 51.96
C ALA A 65 -73.99 1.12 52.52
N PHE A 66 -74.37 0.41 53.59
CA PHE A 66 -73.43 -0.41 54.36
C PHE A 66 -72.72 -1.51 53.53
N ASN A 67 -73.44 -2.16 52.60
CA ASN A 67 -72.88 -3.20 51.71
C ASN A 67 -72.41 -2.67 50.34
N CYS A 68 -72.72 -1.42 50.02
CA CYS A 68 -72.36 -0.81 48.74
C CYS A 68 -70.85 -0.50 48.71
N LEU A 69 -70.33 0.12 49.78
CA LEU A 69 -68.92 0.49 49.83
C LEU A 69 -67.98 -0.72 49.98
N SER A 70 -68.42 -1.76 50.70
CA SER A 70 -67.65 -3.01 50.85
C SER A 70 -67.53 -3.75 49.53
N SER A 71 -68.63 -3.95 48.80
CA SER A 71 -68.62 -4.58 47.47
C SER A 71 -67.81 -3.78 46.43
N ALA A 72 -67.87 -2.44 46.48
CA ALA A 72 -67.01 -1.60 45.63
C ALA A 72 -65.52 -1.77 45.96
N LYS A 73 -65.15 -1.84 47.25
CA LYS A 73 -63.77 -2.13 47.68
C LYS A 73 -63.30 -3.51 47.24
N GLU A 74 -64.16 -4.53 47.33
CA GLU A 74 -63.82 -5.89 46.89
C GLU A 74 -63.52 -5.93 45.39
N ARG A 75 -64.39 -5.33 44.57
CA ARG A 75 -64.19 -5.22 43.11
C ARG A 75 -62.90 -4.46 42.76
N HIS A 76 -62.64 -3.34 43.42
CA HIS A 76 -61.39 -2.59 43.26
C HIS A 76 -60.16 -3.44 43.62
N SER A 77 -60.20 -4.11 44.77
CA SER A 77 -59.08 -4.93 45.23
C SER A 77 -58.81 -6.12 44.30
N ALA A 78 -59.86 -6.73 43.72
CA ALA A 78 -59.74 -7.81 42.76
C ALA A 78 -59.09 -7.32 41.45
N ALA A 79 -59.56 -6.18 40.93
CA ALA A 79 -59.02 -5.59 39.71
C ALA A 79 -57.56 -5.13 39.89
N VAL A 80 -57.22 -4.52 41.03
CA VAL A 80 -55.83 -4.12 41.34
C VAL A 80 -54.91 -5.34 41.50
N LYS A 81 -55.39 -6.45 42.08
CA LYS A 81 -54.63 -7.70 42.18
C LYS A 81 -54.33 -8.27 40.79
N GLU A 82 -55.33 -8.37 39.92
CA GLU A 82 -55.17 -8.85 38.55
C GLU A 82 -54.19 -7.97 37.76
N ALA A 83 -54.37 -6.66 37.84
CA ALA A 83 -53.52 -5.69 37.17
C ALA A 83 -52.06 -5.75 37.67
N THR A 84 -51.86 -5.98 38.97
CA THR A 84 -50.54 -6.17 39.56
C THR A 84 -49.90 -7.49 39.11
N ALA A 85 -50.68 -8.57 38.98
CA ALA A 85 -50.19 -9.84 38.46
C ALA A 85 -49.70 -9.68 37.01
N LEU A 86 -50.43 -8.94 36.17
CA LEU A 86 -50.03 -8.61 34.79
C LEU A 86 -48.71 -7.82 34.73
N GLU A 87 -48.59 -6.77 35.55
CA GLU A 87 -47.35 -5.97 35.62
C GLU A 87 -46.15 -6.81 36.10
N GLN A 88 -46.33 -7.60 37.15
CA GLN A 88 -45.27 -8.45 37.70
C GLN A 88 -44.85 -9.53 36.69
N GLY A 89 -45.80 -10.12 35.97
CA GLY A 89 -45.55 -11.06 34.89
C GLY A 89 -44.73 -10.43 33.76
N GLY A 90 -45.12 -9.23 33.31
CA GLY A 90 -44.37 -8.49 32.30
C GLY A 90 -42.95 -8.12 32.73
N ARG A 91 -42.75 -7.69 33.99
CA ARG A 91 -41.41 -7.38 34.53
C ARG A 91 -40.52 -8.61 34.68
N LYS A 92 -41.10 -9.77 35.05
CA LYS A 92 -40.34 -11.04 35.13
C LYS A 92 -39.89 -11.47 33.73
N ALA A 93 -40.80 -11.46 32.75
CA ALA A 93 -40.49 -11.77 31.36
C ALA A 93 -39.38 -10.84 30.80
N GLU A 94 -39.49 -9.53 31.00
CA GLU A 94 -38.44 -8.59 30.56
C GLU A 94 -37.07 -8.88 31.17
N ARG A 95 -37.02 -9.22 32.47
CA ARG A 95 -35.75 -9.55 33.14
C ARG A 95 -35.13 -10.83 32.60
N GLU A 96 -35.94 -11.82 32.29
CA GLU A 96 -35.51 -13.10 31.74
C GLU A 96 -34.99 -12.94 30.31
N ILE A 97 -35.74 -12.22 29.45
CA ILE A 97 -35.29 -11.94 28.07
C ILE A 97 -33.94 -11.22 28.08
N ARG A 98 -33.79 -10.16 28.88
CA ARG A 98 -32.51 -9.43 28.99
C ARG A 98 -31.39 -10.27 29.57
N ARG A 99 -31.70 -11.25 30.42
CA ARG A 99 -30.70 -12.20 30.94
C ARG A 99 -30.23 -13.12 29.81
N ASN A 100 -31.16 -13.73 29.09
CA ASN A 100 -30.88 -14.62 27.97
C ASN A 100 -30.11 -13.90 26.86
N GLU A 101 -30.45 -12.63 26.54
CA GLU A 101 -29.71 -11.81 25.59
C GLU A 101 -28.25 -11.57 26.02
N ARG A 102 -28.02 -11.33 27.32
CA ARG A 102 -26.67 -11.15 27.86
C ARG A 102 -25.90 -12.46 27.80
N GLU A 103 -26.50 -13.56 28.21
CA GLU A 103 -25.89 -14.90 28.17
C GLU A 103 -25.58 -15.33 26.73
N ALA A 104 -26.49 -15.08 25.78
CA ALA A 104 -26.24 -15.32 24.36
C ALA A 104 -25.10 -14.46 23.81
N LYS A 105 -25.02 -13.18 24.23
CA LYS A 105 -23.94 -12.28 23.83
C LYS A 105 -22.59 -12.69 24.43
N THR A 106 -22.55 -13.14 25.67
CA THR A 106 -21.31 -13.65 26.29
C THR A 106 -20.90 -14.97 25.65
N ALA A 107 -21.83 -15.90 25.43
CA ALA A 107 -21.56 -17.15 24.72
C ALA A 107 -21.04 -16.90 23.30
N LYS A 108 -21.62 -15.94 22.56
CA LYS A 108 -21.12 -15.54 21.24
C LYS A 108 -19.70 -14.96 21.33
N ARG A 109 -19.43 -14.12 22.32
CA ARG A 109 -18.08 -13.57 22.53
C ARG A 109 -17.09 -14.68 22.85
N GLU A 110 -17.43 -15.60 23.74
CA GLU A 110 -16.56 -16.73 24.11
C GLU A 110 -16.31 -17.65 22.91
N ALA A 111 -17.34 -17.95 22.12
CA ALA A 111 -17.21 -18.74 20.90
C ALA A 111 -16.30 -18.07 19.84
N GLU A 112 -16.36 -16.74 19.73
CA GLU A 112 -15.52 -15.97 18.79
C GLU A 112 -14.13 -15.62 19.36
N ALA A 113 -13.88 -15.79 20.66
CA ALA A 113 -12.61 -15.47 21.30
C ALA A 113 -11.39 -16.18 20.64
N PRO A 114 -11.41 -17.50 20.40
CA PRO A 114 -10.25 -18.17 19.80
C PRO A 114 -9.95 -17.67 18.38
N ALA A 115 -10.99 -17.34 17.59
CA ALA A 115 -10.81 -16.80 16.25
C ALA A 115 -10.21 -15.38 16.28
N ARG A 116 -10.60 -14.56 17.28
CA ARG A 116 -10.00 -13.23 17.48
C ARG A 116 -8.54 -13.33 17.91
N GLU A 117 -8.23 -14.19 18.88
CA GLU A 117 -6.86 -14.42 19.34
C GLU A 117 -5.96 -14.95 18.22
N ALA A 118 -6.45 -15.91 17.43
CA ALA A 118 -5.70 -16.43 16.29
C ALA A 118 -5.42 -15.35 15.24
N LYS A 119 -6.39 -14.45 14.99
CA LYS A 119 -6.19 -13.32 14.08
C LYS A 119 -5.16 -12.34 14.63
N GLU A 120 -5.24 -11.98 15.91
CA GLU A 120 -4.28 -11.08 16.55
C GLU A 120 -2.85 -11.65 16.51
N GLN A 121 -2.69 -12.95 16.79
CA GLN A 121 -1.39 -13.63 16.68
C GLN A 121 -0.86 -13.58 15.25
N ALA A 122 -1.69 -13.92 14.25
CA ALA A 122 -1.30 -13.85 12.85
C ALA A 122 -0.93 -12.42 12.42
N ASP A 123 -1.61 -11.40 12.94
CA ASP A 123 -1.32 -10.00 12.63
C ASP A 123 0.04 -9.57 13.23
N VAL A 124 0.35 -10.02 14.44
CA VAL A 124 1.65 -9.80 15.10
C VAL A 124 2.78 -10.50 14.33
N GLU A 125 2.58 -11.74 13.90
CA GLU A 125 3.57 -12.49 13.11
C GLU A 125 3.86 -11.80 11.78
N ARG A 126 2.82 -11.43 11.02
CA ARG A 126 2.99 -10.68 9.76
C ARG A 126 3.71 -9.35 9.99
N HIS A 127 3.44 -8.67 11.11
CA HIS A 127 4.15 -7.44 11.45
C HIS A 127 5.64 -7.69 11.72
N ARG A 128 5.98 -8.75 12.47
CA ARG A 128 7.37 -9.13 12.75
C ARG A 128 8.13 -9.50 11.46
N GLU A 129 7.51 -10.26 10.58
CA GLU A 129 8.07 -10.60 9.27
C GLU A 129 8.31 -9.36 8.40
N LYS A 130 7.33 -8.44 8.36
CA LYS A 130 7.48 -7.19 7.62
C LYS A 130 8.62 -6.34 8.15
N GLU A 131 8.78 -6.27 9.47
CA GLU A 131 9.89 -5.54 10.09
C GLU A 131 11.24 -6.20 9.85
N SER A 132 11.32 -7.54 9.85
CA SER A 132 12.57 -8.26 9.53
C SER A 132 12.98 -8.06 8.07
N LEU A 133 12.03 -8.12 7.13
CA LEU A 133 12.28 -7.82 5.71
C LEU A 133 12.76 -6.39 5.50
N ARG A 134 12.14 -5.42 6.16
CA ARG A 134 12.58 -4.01 6.12
C ARG A 134 13.98 -3.82 6.72
N ALA A 135 14.31 -4.56 7.78
CA ALA A 135 15.65 -4.52 8.35
C ALA A 135 16.71 -5.05 7.38
N ALA A 136 16.44 -6.20 6.75
CA ALA A 136 17.31 -6.80 5.74
C ALA A 136 17.46 -5.89 4.50
N GLU A 137 16.38 -5.25 4.06
CA GLU A 137 16.42 -4.27 2.95
C GLU A 137 17.30 -3.06 3.30
N ARG A 138 17.17 -2.51 4.52
CA ARG A 138 18.04 -1.42 4.98
C ARG A 138 19.51 -1.81 5.00
N GLU A 139 19.82 -3.04 5.41
CA GLU A 139 21.19 -3.56 5.42
C GLU A 139 21.75 -3.70 4.00
N ARG A 140 20.98 -4.28 3.08
CA ARG A 140 21.35 -4.37 1.65
C ARG A 140 21.61 -3.00 1.04
N ASN A 141 20.70 -2.05 1.26
CA ASN A 141 20.84 -0.68 0.75
C ASN A 141 22.10 0.01 1.30
N ARG A 142 22.47 -0.24 2.56
CA ARG A 142 23.71 0.28 3.15
C ARG A 142 24.94 -0.36 2.53
N ALA A 143 24.93 -1.68 2.30
CA ALA A 143 26.02 -2.38 1.64
C ALA A 143 26.20 -1.89 0.19
N ASP A 144 25.11 -1.76 -0.57
CA ASP A 144 25.13 -1.25 -1.94
C ASP A 144 25.63 0.19 -2.00
N ALA A 145 25.18 1.05 -1.07
CA ALA A 145 25.68 2.41 -0.95
C ALA A 145 27.19 2.44 -0.67
N ALA A 146 27.69 1.61 0.26
CA ALA A 146 29.10 1.52 0.57
C ALA A 146 29.93 1.06 -0.64
N ASN A 147 29.49 0.00 -1.34
CA ASN A 147 30.13 -0.52 -2.55
C ASN A 147 30.17 0.54 -3.67
N SER A 148 29.08 1.28 -3.84
CA SER A 148 29.00 2.36 -4.84
C SER A 148 29.97 3.50 -4.54
N LEU A 149 30.14 3.86 -3.25
CA LEU A 149 31.07 4.89 -2.81
C LEU A 149 32.53 4.44 -3.01
N GLU A 150 32.85 3.19 -2.66
CA GLU A 150 34.17 2.62 -2.90
C GLU A 150 34.50 2.60 -4.40
N THR A 151 33.56 2.15 -5.24
CA THR A 151 33.72 2.15 -6.69
C THR A 151 33.95 3.56 -7.25
N ARG A 152 33.25 4.57 -6.74
CA ARG A 152 33.45 5.97 -7.15
C ARG A 152 34.82 6.48 -6.71
N ARG A 153 35.27 6.13 -5.49
CA ARG A 153 36.58 6.51 -4.97
C ARG A 153 37.70 5.89 -5.80
N SER A 154 37.62 4.59 -6.10
CA SER A 154 38.63 3.89 -6.91
C SER A 154 38.73 4.46 -8.33
N LYS A 155 37.58 4.76 -8.96
CA LYS A 155 37.54 5.44 -10.26
C LYS A 155 38.19 6.83 -10.19
N ALA A 156 37.84 7.64 -9.19
CA ALA A 156 38.42 8.97 -9.03
C ALA A 156 39.93 8.92 -8.79
N THR A 157 40.44 7.94 -8.04
CA THR A 157 41.88 7.76 -7.84
C THR A 157 42.58 7.31 -9.12
N ALA A 158 41.98 6.38 -9.87
CA ALA A 158 42.53 5.91 -11.15
C ALA A 158 42.57 7.03 -12.20
N GLU A 159 41.52 7.85 -12.27
CA GLU A 159 41.46 9.00 -13.18
C GLU A 159 42.52 10.05 -12.84
N ARG A 160 42.69 10.38 -11.55
CA ARG A 160 43.75 11.30 -11.10
C ARG A 160 45.14 10.77 -11.44
N ALA A 161 45.39 9.47 -11.23
CA ALA A 161 46.67 8.85 -11.59
C ALA A 161 46.92 8.91 -13.11
N ALA A 162 45.92 8.58 -13.93
CA ALA A 162 46.01 8.67 -15.38
C ALA A 162 46.23 10.11 -15.86
N GLN A 163 45.60 11.10 -15.22
CA GLN A 163 45.81 12.51 -15.52
C GLN A 163 47.24 12.95 -15.18
N GLN A 164 47.77 12.55 -14.03
CA GLN A 164 49.15 12.84 -13.64
C GLN A 164 50.16 12.21 -14.60
N GLN A 165 49.94 10.97 -15.04
CA GLN A 165 50.76 10.31 -16.05
C GLN A 165 50.75 11.10 -17.38
N ARG A 166 49.57 11.48 -17.87
CA ARG A 166 49.43 12.30 -19.09
C ARG A 166 50.11 13.67 -19.00
N ILE A 167 50.11 14.29 -17.82
CA ILE A 167 50.82 15.56 -17.58
C ILE A 167 52.33 15.31 -17.59
N ALA A 168 52.81 14.24 -16.95
CA ALA A 168 54.22 13.89 -16.91
C ALA A 168 54.77 13.54 -18.30
N GLU A 169 54.02 12.80 -19.11
CA GLU A 169 54.37 12.48 -20.51
C GLU A 169 54.48 13.75 -21.35
N ARG A 170 53.47 14.62 -21.33
CA ARG A 170 53.51 15.90 -22.05
C ARG A 170 54.70 16.76 -21.64
N ARG A 171 55.02 16.83 -20.34
CA ARG A 171 56.21 17.54 -19.86
C ARG A 171 57.51 16.96 -20.42
N LYS A 172 57.60 15.64 -20.56
CA LYS A 172 58.78 14.99 -21.18
C LYS A 172 58.86 15.31 -22.68
N GLU A 173 57.76 15.20 -23.40
CA GLU A 173 57.70 15.53 -24.83
C GLU A 173 58.04 17.00 -25.09
N ASP A 174 57.50 17.92 -24.28
CA ASP A 174 57.79 19.35 -24.39
C ASP A 174 59.26 19.64 -24.06
N ALA A 175 59.85 18.95 -23.08
CA ALA A 175 61.28 19.07 -22.78
C ALA A 175 62.15 18.55 -23.93
N GLU A 176 61.82 17.39 -24.50
CA GLU A 176 62.53 16.82 -25.65
C GLU A 176 62.40 17.73 -26.89
N ARG A 177 61.21 18.29 -27.13
CA ARG A 177 60.98 19.25 -28.22
C ARG A 177 61.79 20.52 -28.01
N ALA A 178 61.87 21.02 -26.78
CA ALA A 178 62.68 22.19 -26.45
C ALA A 178 64.18 21.92 -26.66
N GLU A 179 64.68 20.74 -26.30
CA GLU A 179 66.07 20.32 -26.53
C GLU A 179 66.40 20.23 -28.03
N LYS A 180 65.50 19.67 -28.84
CA LYS A 180 65.69 19.52 -30.30
C LYS A 180 65.40 20.79 -31.09
N ALA A 181 64.70 21.78 -30.52
CA ALA A 181 64.35 23.03 -31.18
C ALA A 181 65.55 23.80 -31.80
N PRO A 182 66.67 24.04 -31.09
CA PRO A 182 67.80 24.76 -31.67
C PRO A 182 68.44 24.03 -32.85
N GLU A 183 68.59 22.71 -32.77
CA GLU A 183 69.15 21.92 -33.87
C GLU A 183 68.21 21.92 -35.08
N ASN A 184 66.91 21.74 -34.86
CA ASN A 184 65.90 21.80 -35.91
C ASN A 184 65.84 23.19 -36.57
N ALA A 185 65.98 24.27 -35.79
CA ALA A 185 66.05 25.64 -36.31
C ALA A 185 67.31 25.85 -37.16
N ARG A 186 68.47 25.32 -36.75
CA ARG A 186 69.71 25.35 -37.54
C ARG A 186 69.53 24.61 -38.87
N LYS A 187 69.04 23.37 -38.83
CA LYS A 187 68.76 22.57 -40.05
C LYS A 187 67.77 23.27 -40.98
N ALA A 188 66.74 23.90 -40.43
CA ALA A 188 65.77 24.66 -41.23
C ALA A 188 66.40 25.92 -41.85
N ALA A 189 67.24 26.64 -41.12
CA ALA A 189 67.96 27.80 -41.64
C ALA A 189 68.96 27.40 -42.74
N GLU A 190 69.65 26.28 -42.59
CA GLU A 190 70.54 25.72 -43.61
C GLU A 190 69.77 25.34 -44.88
N ARG A 191 68.65 24.61 -44.76
CA ARG A 191 67.79 24.29 -45.91
C ARG A 191 67.31 25.54 -46.64
N LYS A 192 66.94 26.60 -45.91
CA LYS A 192 66.56 27.88 -46.51
C LYS A 192 67.72 28.54 -47.25
N ARG A 193 68.95 28.47 -46.73
CA ARG A 193 70.16 28.98 -47.39
C ARG A 193 70.45 28.21 -48.68
N GLN A 194 70.42 26.89 -48.62
CA GLN A 194 70.61 26.01 -49.77
C GLN A 194 69.56 26.31 -50.86
N HIS A 195 68.29 26.44 -50.47
CA HIS A 195 67.22 26.81 -51.40
C HIS A 195 67.47 28.19 -52.04
N ALA A 196 67.86 29.20 -51.25
CA ALA A 196 68.17 30.53 -51.77
C ALA A 196 69.37 30.50 -52.74
N GLU A 197 70.38 29.67 -52.49
CA GLU A 197 71.51 29.49 -53.39
C GLU A 197 71.09 28.81 -54.70
N LEU A 198 70.23 27.78 -54.63
CA LEU A 198 69.68 27.13 -55.81
C LEU A 198 68.87 28.10 -56.67
N VAL A 199 68.05 28.95 -56.05
CA VAL A 199 67.29 30.00 -56.76
C VAL A 199 68.24 30.96 -57.49
N LYS A 200 69.31 31.43 -56.84
CA LYS A 200 70.31 32.29 -57.50
C LYS A 200 70.97 31.61 -58.71
N LYS A 201 71.32 30.32 -58.58
CA LYS A 201 71.89 29.53 -59.69
C LYS A 201 70.91 29.37 -60.85
N ILE A 202 69.62 29.23 -60.56
CA ILE A 202 68.56 29.18 -61.59
C ILE A 202 68.49 30.54 -62.30
N ASP A 203 68.41 31.65 -61.56
CA ASP A 203 68.36 32.99 -62.13
C ASP A 203 69.59 33.31 -63.00
N GLU A 204 70.79 32.92 -62.56
CA GLU A 204 72.03 33.09 -63.32
C GLU A 204 72.01 32.28 -64.62
N ARG A 205 71.54 31.03 -64.57
CA ARG A 205 71.37 30.21 -65.78
C ARG A 205 70.37 30.84 -66.75
N GLU A 206 69.24 31.35 -66.26
CA GLU A 206 68.26 32.05 -67.10
C GLU A 206 68.87 33.26 -67.80
N ARG A 207 69.67 34.06 -67.09
CA ARG A 207 70.41 35.19 -67.70
C ARG A 207 71.40 34.72 -68.76
N GLN A 208 72.18 33.69 -68.46
CA GLN A 208 73.12 33.10 -69.43
C GLN A 208 72.41 32.59 -70.68
N TYR A 209 71.26 31.91 -70.53
CA TYR A 209 70.45 31.48 -71.66
C TYR A 209 69.90 32.65 -72.46
N ALA A 210 69.40 33.71 -71.81
CA ALA A 210 68.93 34.91 -72.47
C ALA A 210 70.05 35.61 -73.28
N ASP A 211 71.25 35.73 -72.70
CA ASP A 211 72.41 36.33 -73.39
C ASP A 211 72.88 35.47 -74.57
N LEU A 212 72.89 34.14 -74.42
CA LEU A 212 73.19 33.23 -75.53
C LEU A 212 72.16 33.35 -76.65
N LEU A 213 70.87 33.48 -76.31
CA LEU A 213 69.81 33.67 -77.29
C LEU A 213 70.02 34.98 -78.06
N LYS A 214 70.27 36.09 -77.36
CA LYS A 214 70.61 37.39 -77.96
C LYS A 214 71.84 37.33 -78.86
N ARG A 215 72.90 36.61 -78.45
CA ARG A 215 74.10 36.42 -79.29
C ARG A 215 73.76 35.66 -80.56
N ARG A 216 72.97 34.57 -80.47
CA ARG A 216 72.51 33.82 -81.65
C ARG A 216 71.64 34.67 -82.57
N GLU A 217 70.74 35.48 -82.01
CA GLU A 217 69.93 36.44 -82.77
C GLU A 217 70.80 37.49 -83.45
N ALA A 218 71.80 38.05 -82.76
CA ALA A 218 72.74 39.02 -83.32
C ALA A 218 73.62 38.41 -84.42
N GLU A 219 74.12 37.18 -84.23
CA GLU A 219 74.86 36.44 -85.25
C GLU A 219 73.97 36.11 -86.46
N ALA A 220 72.71 35.73 -86.25
CA ALA A 220 71.75 35.50 -87.32
C ALA A 220 71.43 36.80 -88.09
N ALA A 221 71.23 37.90 -87.38
CA ALA A 221 71.02 39.23 -87.98
C ALA A 221 72.26 39.70 -88.75
N ALA A 222 73.47 39.48 -88.22
CA ALA A 222 74.71 39.77 -88.92
C ALA A 222 74.86 38.92 -90.20
N ARG A 223 74.55 37.61 -90.12
CA ARG A 223 74.53 36.72 -91.30
C ARG A 223 73.52 37.21 -92.35
N GLN A 224 72.31 37.59 -91.93
CA GLN A 224 71.29 38.16 -92.83
C GLN A 224 71.74 39.48 -93.46
N ALA A 225 72.38 40.37 -92.69
CA ALA A 225 72.92 41.63 -93.20
C ALA A 225 74.06 41.40 -94.21
N THR A 226 74.96 40.43 -93.96
CA THR A 226 76.02 40.06 -94.91
C THR A 226 75.48 39.38 -96.17
N ALA A 227 74.37 38.64 -96.08
CA ALA A 227 73.69 38.10 -97.25
C ALA A 227 73.01 39.21 -98.06
N ALA A 228 72.29 40.12 -97.41
CA ALA A 228 71.65 41.27 -98.07
C ALA A 228 72.65 42.26 -98.70
N ALA A 229 73.88 42.33 -98.22
CA ALA A 229 74.96 43.13 -98.81
C ALA A 229 75.64 42.46 -100.02
N ARG A 230 75.44 41.16 -100.25
CA ARG A 230 75.93 40.43 -101.43
C ARG A 230 74.99 40.51 -102.64
N ASP A 231 73.73 40.89 -102.42
CA ASP A 231 72.69 40.98 -103.45
C ASP A 231 72.42 42.42 -103.96
N LYS A 232 73.33 43.37 -103.67
CA LYS A 232 73.34 44.74 -104.20
C LYS A 232 74.60 44.97 -105.04
#